data_AF-A0AAD7K7U4-F1
#
_entry.id   AF-A0AAD7K7U4-F1
#
_cell.length_a   1.000
_cell.length_b   1.000
_cell.length_c   1.000
_cell.angle_alpha   90.00
_cell.angle_beta   90.00
_cell.angle_gamma   90.00
#
_symmetry.space_group_name_H-M   'P 1'
#
loop_
_entity.id
_entity.type
_entity.pdbx_description
1 polymer ?
#
loop_
_entity_poly.entity_id
_entity_poly.type
_entity_poly.pdbx_seq_one_letter_code
_entity_poly.pdbx_strand_id
1 'polypeptide(L)'
;NTRIEHLWVEVGTQFARPWRAFFTRLERLHGLNHDSPHHLWLLHQLFLRDINTDCHDFQLEWNLHPLKGGQNKGQSPADIRFISETEHGVREDQPGVHPTVLEEFYGVEEDCDREWRDVDEFIADDQADDVGHAAIEVPTHTSPFSPEIEYVFFNALEDLKTQAVIPDGYGLAPEELNGAPYPSRESIHLGRGGKKISIILPLEVWWPRAVLWAQGLDLMTRILVEIDS
;
A
#
# COMPACT_ATOMS: atom_id res chain seq x y z
N ASN A 1 -5.10 -23.38 6.34
CA ASN A 1 -4.45 -22.13 6.80
C ASN A 1 -3.33 -21.66 5.88
N THR A 2 -2.43 -22.54 5.44
CA THR A 2 -1.23 -22.23 4.62
C THR A 2 -1.48 -21.33 3.40
N ARG A 3 -2.66 -21.43 2.76
CA ARG A 3 -3.02 -20.62 1.59
C ARG A 3 -3.37 -19.16 1.92
N ILE A 4 -4.00 -18.91 3.06
CA ILE A 4 -4.32 -17.56 3.54
C ILE A 4 -3.04 -16.90 4.07
N GLU A 5 -2.22 -17.66 4.78
CA GLU A 5 -0.89 -17.24 5.24
C GLU A 5 0.01 -16.81 4.06
N HIS A 6 0.08 -17.61 2.99
CA HIS A 6 0.81 -17.23 1.77
C HIS A 6 0.23 -15.98 1.10
N LEU A 7 -1.10 -15.87 0.99
CA LEU A 7 -1.74 -14.67 0.46
C LEU A 7 -1.32 -13.43 1.26
N TRP A 8 -1.34 -13.47 2.58
CA TRP A 8 -0.94 -12.34 3.42
C TRP A 8 0.54 -11.99 3.28
N VAL A 9 1.42 -12.99 3.13
CA VAL A 9 2.84 -12.76 2.84
C VAL A 9 3.02 -12.06 1.50
N GLU A 10 2.27 -12.46 0.47
CA GLU A 10 2.35 -11.87 -0.86
C GLU A 10 1.73 -10.47 -0.91
N VAL A 11 0.60 -10.24 -0.25
CA VAL A 11 0.02 -8.90 -0.03
C VAL A 11 1.04 -7.99 0.66
N GLY A 12 1.67 -8.48 1.72
CA GLY A 12 2.69 -7.73 2.45
C GLY A 12 3.91 -7.41 1.59
N THR A 13 4.45 -8.41 0.90
CA THR A 13 5.71 -8.28 0.15
C THR A 13 5.58 -7.52 -1.17
N GLN A 14 4.52 -7.74 -1.93
CA GLN A 14 4.39 -7.25 -3.30
C GLN A 14 3.64 -5.92 -3.37
N PHE A 15 2.70 -5.68 -2.46
CA PHE A 15 1.87 -4.47 -2.46
C PHE A 15 2.19 -3.53 -1.29
N ALA A 16 2.05 -4.00 -0.04
CA ALA A 16 2.05 -3.09 1.11
C ALA A 16 3.46 -2.54 1.45
N ARG A 17 4.50 -3.36 1.37
CA ARG A 17 5.88 -2.95 1.72
C ARG A 17 6.45 -1.87 0.81
N PRO A 18 6.29 -1.90 -0.53
CA PRO A 18 6.70 -0.80 -1.40
C PRO A 18 6.08 0.55 -1.04
N TRP A 19 4.77 0.59 -0.81
CA TRP A 19 4.07 1.81 -0.37
C TRP A 19 4.55 2.31 0.99
N ARG A 20 4.72 1.41 1.96
CA ARG A 20 5.29 1.76 3.26
C ARG A 20 6.71 2.31 3.16
N ALA A 21 7.55 1.69 2.34
CA ALA A 21 8.91 2.15 2.06
C ALA A 21 8.90 3.53 1.40
N PHE A 22 7.97 3.77 0.47
CA PHE A 22 7.81 5.06 -0.16
C PHE A 22 7.40 6.17 0.84
N PHE A 23 6.41 5.93 1.71
CA PHE A 23 6.03 6.93 2.71
C PHE A 23 7.12 7.20 3.75
N THR A 24 7.83 6.15 4.19
CA THR A 24 9.01 6.31 5.06
C THR A 24 10.07 7.21 4.38
N ARG A 25 10.24 7.06 3.06
CA ARG A 25 11.13 7.93 2.30
C ARG A 25 10.62 9.37 2.22
N LEU A 26 9.33 9.57 1.95
CA LEU A 26 8.74 10.92 1.90
C LEU A 26 8.95 11.66 3.23
N GLU A 27 8.81 10.97 4.36
CA GLU A 27 9.02 11.55 5.69
C GLU A 27 10.48 11.94 5.90
N ARG A 28 11.41 11.06 5.51
CA ARG A 28 12.85 11.27 5.71
C ARG A 28 13.45 12.32 4.77
N LEU A 29 13.00 12.39 3.53
CA LEU A 29 13.65 13.17 2.46
C LEU A 29 12.83 14.34 1.93
N HIS A 30 11.50 14.24 1.95
CA HIS A 30 10.60 15.12 1.19
C HIS A 30 9.62 15.90 2.08
N GLY A 31 9.93 16.01 3.38
CA GLY A 31 9.19 16.87 4.31
C GLY A 31 7.79 16.39 4.66
N LEU A 32 7.45 15.12 4.43
CA LEU A 32 6.19 14.56 4.93
C LEU A 32 6.19 14.56 6.46
N ASN A 33 5.10 15.08 7.05
CA ASN A 33 4.84 15.06 8.46
C ASN A 33 3.53 14.30 8.69
N HIS A 34 3.64 13.11 9.30
CA HIS A 34 2.48 12.24 9.54
C HIS A 34 1.52 12.80 10.59
N ASP A 35 1.97 13.72 11.44
CA ASP A 35 1.12 14.37 12.45
C ASP A 35 0.28 15.50 11.86
N SER A 36 0.58 15.95 10.64
CA SER A 36 -0.12 17.07 10.00
C SER A 36 -1.37 16.59 9.24
N PRO A 37 -2.60 17.00 9.63
CA PRO A 37 -3.81 16.61 8.93
C PRO A 37 -3.83 17.04 7.46
N HIS A 38 -3.19 18.16 7.13
CA HIS A 38 -3.08 18.66 5.76
C HIS A 38 -2.19 17.76 4.89
N HIS A 39 -1.10 17.22 5.46
CA HIS A 39 -0.22 16.31 4.74
C HIS A 39 -0.91 14.96 4.53
N LEU A 40 -1.66 14.46 5.52
CA LEU A 40 -2.46 13.25 5.37
C LEU A 40 -3.57 13.41 4.33
N TRP A 41 -4.27 14.56 4.34
CA TRP A 41 -5.23 14.89 3.30
C TRP A 41 -4.58 14.87 1.92
N LEU A 42 -3.42 15.52 1.75
CA LEU A 42 -2.71 15.55 0.48
C LEU A 42 -2.27 14.15 0.03
N LEU A 43 -1.74 13.33 0.93
CA LEU A 43 -1.41 11.92 0.63
C LEU A 43 -2.62 11.16 0.10
N HIS A 44 -3.78 11.34 0.72
CA HIS A 44 -5.01 10.69 0.27
C HIS A 44 -5.43 11.17 -1.11
N GLN A 45 -5.39 12.48 -1.38
CA GLN A 45 -5.78 13.01 -2.68
C GLN A 45 -4.84 12.56 -3.81
N LEU A 46 -3.53 12.50 -3.54
CA LEU A 46 -2.53 12.14 -4.56
C LEU A 46 -2.43 10.64 -4.80
N PHE A 47 -2.41 9.83 -3.73
CA PHE A 47 -1.98 8.44 -3.82
C PHE A 47 -3.07 7.42 -3.52
N LEU A 48 -4.21 7.79 -2.92
CA LEU A 48 -5.24 6.79 -2.58
C LEU A 48 -5.77 6.06 -3.81
N ARG A 49 -5.92 6.78 -4.94
CA ARG A 49 -6.33 6.17 -6.21
C ARG A 49 -5.28 5.21 -6.75
N ASP A 50 -4.01 5.59 -6.70
CA ASP A 50 -2.90 4.75 -7.14
C ASP A 50 -2.77 3.50 -6.25
N ILE A 51 -2.89 3.65 -4.93
CA ILE A 51 -2.88 2.54 -3.97
C ILE A 51 -4.02 1.57 -4.26
N ASN A 52 -5.24 2.08 -4.49
CA ASN A 52 -6.39 1.25 -4.82
C ASN A 52 -6.22 0.55 -6.18
N THR A 53 -5.60 1.22 -7.16
CA THR A 53 -5.30 0.64 -8.46
C THR A 53 -4.27 -0.48 -8.32
N ASP A 54 -3.14 -0.23 -7.65
CA ASP A 54 -2.11 -1.23 -7.36
C ASP A 54 -2.71 -2.42 -6.57
N CYS A 55 -3.67 -2.16 -5.67
CA CYS A 55 -4.38 -3.22 -4.93
C CYS A 55 -5.28 -4.07 -5.84
N HIS A 56 -6.03 -3.44 -6.75
CA HIS A 56 -6.86 -4.14 -7.72
C HIS A 56 -6.03 -4.95 -8.72
N ASP A 57 -4.92 -4.40 -9.19
CA ASP A 57 -3.99 -5.08 -10.10
C ASP A 57 -3.37 -6.31 -9.42
N PHE A 58 -2.94 -6.15 -8.16
CA PHE A 58 -2.49 -7.29 -7.34
C PHE A 58 -3.58 -8.34 -7.19
N GLN A 59 -4.83 -7.96 -6.87
CA GLN A 59 -5.93 -8.91 -6.76
C GLN A 59 -6.17 -9.67 -8.07
N LEU A 60 -6.10 -8.98 -9.22
CA LEU A 60 -6.28 -9.61 -10.52
C LEU A 60 -5.14 -10.59 -10.83
N GLU A 61 -3.89 -10.17 -10.65
CA GLU A 61 -2.72 -11.02 -10.86
C GLU A 61 -2.76 -12.25 -9.94
N TRP A 62 -3.11 -12.03 -8.67
CA TRP A 62 -3.28 -13.09 -7.70
C TRP A 62 -4.45 -14.02 -8.05
N ASN A 63 -5.55 -13.52 -8.59
CA ASN A 63 -6.65 -14.42 -8.99
C ASN A 63 -6.30 -15.30 -10.18
N LEU A 64 -5.32 -14.87 -11.01
CA LEU A 64 -4.89 -15.56 -12.22
C LEU A 64 -3.62 -16.40 -12.03
N HIS A 65 -2.89 -16.26 -10.92
CA HIS A 65 -1.64 -16.99 -10.74
C HIS A 65 -1.90 -18.50 -10.58
N PRO A 66 -1.16 -19.38 -11.30
CA PRO A 66 -1.28 -20.81 -11.12
C PRO A 66 -0.75 -21.24 -9.75
N LEU A 67 -1.55 -22.01 -9.01
CA LEU A 67 -1.13 -22.50 -7.70
C LEU A 67 -0.02 -23.56 -7.83
N LYS A 68 1.03 -23.40 -7.03
CA LYS A 68 2.17 -24.32 -6.98
C LYS A 68 1.98 -25.32 -5.83
N GLY A 69 1.71 -26.59 -6.19
CA GLY A 69 1.63 -27.72 -5.24
C GLY A 69 0.19 -28.12 -4.83
N GLY A 70 -0.01 -29.42 -4.51
CA GLY A 70 -1.32 -29.99 -4.12
C GLY A 70 -2.10 -30.69 -5.26
N GLN A 71 -3.35 -31.10 -4.97
CA GLN A 71 -4.27 -31.72 -5.95
C GLN A 71 -4.63 -30.78 -7.13
N ASN A 72 -4.52 -29.45 -6.93
CA ASN A 72 -4.89 -28.42 -7.92
C ASN A 72 -3.67 -27.81 -8.63
N LYS A 73 -2.63 -28.61 -8.89
CA LYS A 73 -1.42 -28.14 -9.58
C LYS A 73 -1.76 -27.48 -10.92
N GLY A 74 -1.36 -26.21 -11.08
CA GLY A 74 -1.50 -25.48 -12.34
C GLY A 74 -2.86 -24.81 -12.56
N GLN A 75 -3.80 -24.93 -11.62
CA GLN A 75 -5.05 -24.19 -11.64
C GLN A 75 -4.90 -22.88 -10.87
N SER A 76 -5.41 -21.79 -11.43
CA SER A 76 -5.50 -20.50 -10.75
C SER A 76 -6.65 -20.48 -9.73
N PRO A 77 -6.63 -19.57 -8.74
CA PRO A 77 -7.78 -19.34 -7.87
C PRO A 77 -9.09 -19.10 -8.65
N ALA A 78 -9.02 -18.39 -9.79
CA ALA A 78 -10.17 -18.20 -10.68
C ALA A 78 -10.65 -19.52 -11.30
N ASP A 79 -9.74 -20.39 -11.74
CA ASP A 79 -10.10 -21.70 -12.30
C ASP A 79 -10.79 -22.58 -11.25
N ILE A 80 -10.30 -22.58 -10.02
CA ILE A 80 -10.91 -23.34 -8.92
C ILE A 80 -12.31 -22.82 -8.60
N ARG A 81 -12.50 -21.50 -8.57
CA ARG A 81 -13.83 -20.89 -8.37
C ARG A 81 -14.78 -21.30 -9.49
N PHE A 82 -14.35 -21.18 -10.74
CA PHE A 82 -15.15 -21.57 -11.90
C PHE A 82 -15.54 -23.05 -11.87
N ILE A 83 -14.58 -23.96 -11.61
CA ILE A 83 -14.83 -25.40 -11.50
C ILE A 83 -15.81 -25.69 -10.35
N SER A 84 -15.60 -25.07 -9.18
CA SER A 84 -16.50 -25.24 -8.03
C SER A 84 -17.92 -24.78 -8.32
N GLU A 85 -18.08 -23.64 -9.00
CA GLU A 85 -19.40 -23.10 -9.37
C GLU A 85 -20.13 -24.02 -10.36
N THR A 86 -19.40 -24.68 -11.27
CA THR A 86 -19.98 -25.65 -12.20
C THR A 86 -20.36 -26.99 -11.56
N GLU A 87 -19.62 -27.44 -10.55
CA GLU A 87 -19.86 -28.73 -9.89
C GLU A 87 -20.86 -28.65 -8.72
N HIS A 88 -20.83 -27.55 -7.96
CA HIS A 88 -21.56 -27.41 -6.71
C HIS A 88 -22.61 -26.28 -6.73
N GLY A 89 -22.74 -25.58 -7.86
CA GLY A 89 -23.62 -24.43 -8.02
C GLY A 89 -22.99 -23.11 -7.55
N VAL A 90 -23.62 -21.99 -7.91
CA VAL A 90 -23.15 -20.65 -7.54
C VAL A 90 -23.21 -20.49 -6.02
N ARG A 91 -22.05 -20.30 -5.39
CA ARG A 91 -21.98 -19.85 -3.99
C ARG A 91 -22.36 -18.37 -3.96
N GLU A 92 -23.40 -18.04 -3.21
CA GLU A 92 -23.62 -16.64 -2.82
C GLU A 92 -22.56 -16.25 -1.79
N ASP A 93 -21.87 -15.13 -2.05
CA ASP A 93 -20.95 -14.54 -1.09
C ASP A 93 -21.77 -14.02 0.11
N GLN A 94 -21.88 -14.83 1.17
CA GLN A 94 -22.61 -14.43 2.37
C GLN A 94 -21.76 -13.47 3.20
N PRO A 95 -22.22 -12.22 3.42
CA PRO A 95 -21.51 -11.31 4.31
C PRO A 95 -21.67 -11.76 5.76
N GLY A 96 -20.54 -11.96 6.46
CA GLY A 96 -20.52 -12.10 7.93
C GLY A 96 -20.59 -13.52 8.48
N VAL A 97 -19.78 -14.45 7.96
CA VAL A 97 -19.58 -15.76 8.61
C VAL A 97 -18.82 -15.55 9.93
N HIS A 98 -19.44 -15.93 11.05
CA HIS A 98 -18.84 -15.84 12.37
C HIS A 98 -17.59 -16.74 12.47
N PRO A 99 -16.44 -16.27 13.02
CA PRO A 99 -15.17 -16.99 12.99
C PRO A 99 -15.21 -18.41 13.57
N THR A 100 -16.09 -18.65 14.55
CA THR A 100 -16.30 -19.99 15.14
C THR A 100 -16.87 -21.02 14.13
N VAL A 101 -17.61 -20.57 13.12
CA VAL A 101 -18.10 -21.43 12.02
C VAL A 101 -16.96 -21.77 11.06
N LEU A 102 -15.97 -20.89 10.91
CA LEU A 102 -14.78 -21.18 10.10
C LEU A 102 -13.88 -22.22 10.79
N GLU A 103 -13.72 -22.15 12.11
CA GLU A 103 -12.96 -23.13 12.89
C GLU A 103 -13.55 -24.54 12.81
N GLU A 104 -14.89 -24.67 12.84
CA GLU A 104 -15.57 -25.98 12.79
C GLU A 104 -15.38 -26.70 11.45
N PHE A 105 -15.34 -25.96 10.33
CA PHE A 105 -15.25 -26.53 8.98
C PHE A 105 -13.85 -26.49 8.35
N TYR A 106 -12.94 -25.66 8.86
CA TYR A 106 -11.56 -25.52 8.38
C TYR A 106 -10.50 -25.81 9.46
N GLY A 107 -10.88 -26.45 10.58
CA GLY A 107 -9.99 -26.88 11.66
C GLY A 107 -8.83 -27.76 11.16
N VAL A 108 -7.65 -27.51 11.75
CA VAL A 108 -6.33 -27.97 11.28
C VAL A 108 -6.11 -29.46 11.59
N GLU A 109 -5.88 -30.30 10.58
CA GLU A 109 -5.04 -31.50 10.75
C GLU A 109 -3.57 -31.07 10.61
N GLU A 110 -2.82 -31.16 11.71
CA GLU A 110 -1.41 -30.79 11.78
C GLU A 110 -0.55 -31.81 11.03
N ASP A 111 -0.20 -31.51 9.78
CA ASP A 111 0.96 -32.11 9.10
C ASP A 111 1.69 -31.00 8.33
N CYS A 112 2.47 -30.18 9.04
CA CYS A 112 3.27 -29.10 8.45
C CYS A 112 4.75 -29.50 8.33
N ASP A 113 5.22 -29.51 7.08
CA ASP A 113 6.62 -29.61 6.68
C ASP A 113 7.51 -28.57 7.40
N ARG A 114 8.70 -29.02 7.81
CA ARG A 114 9.64 -28.32 8.70
C ARG A 114 10.18 -26.98 8.16
N GLU A 115 10.00 -26.68 6.87
CA GLU A 115 10.55 -25.48 6.20
C GLU A 115 9.73 -24.20 6.42
N TRP A 116 8.46 -24.29 6.84
CA TRP A 116 7.56 -23.13 6.92
C TRP A 116 7.38 -22.56 8.33
N ARG A 117 7.98 -23.21 9.34
CA ARG A 117 7.88 -22.79 10.75
C ARG A 117 8.44 -21.37 11.01
N ASP A 118 9.52 -21.02 10.32
CA ASP A 118 10.14 -19.68 10.43
C ASP A 118 9.29 -18.57 9.75
N VAL A 119 8.36 -18.95 8.87
CA VAL A 119 7.46 -18.04 8.15
C VAL A 119 6.17 -17.83 8.96
N ASP A 120 5.64 -18.89 9.58
CA ASP A 120 4.47 -18.81 10.46
C ASP A 120 4.76 -17.94 11.70
N GLU A 121 5.95 -18.07 12.30
CA GLU A 121 6.38 -17.20 13.40
C GLU A 121 6.51 -15.73 12.96
N PHE A 122 6.85 -15.49 11.70
CA PHE A 122 6.96 -14.15 11.12
C PHE A 122 5.60 -13.51 10.79
N ILE A 123 4.61 -14.30 10.34
CA ILE A 123 3.23 -13.84 10.12
C ILE A 123 2.55 -13.54 11.45
N ALA A 124 2.75 -14.41 12.45
CA ALA A 124 2.18 -14.22 13.78
C ALA A 124 2.69 -12.91 14.43
N ASP A 125 3.96 -12.56 14.29
CA ASP A 125 4.51 -11.32 14.87
C ASP A 125 4.06 -10.04 14.12
N ASP A 126 3.77 -10.11 12.81
CA ASP A 126 3.31 -8.98 11.99
C ASP A 126 1.78 -8.78 12.09
N GLN A 127 1.00 -9.86 12.26
CA GLN A 127 -0.47 -9.84 12.29
C GLN A 127 -1.09 -9.87 13.70
N ALA A 128 -0.34 -10.21 14.76
CA ALA A 128 -0.90 -10.35 16.11
C ALA A 128 -1.60 -9.08 16.64
N ASP A 129 -1.19 -7.89 16.16
CA ASP A 129 -1.86 -6.64 16.52
C ASP A 129 -2.97 -6.24 15.52
N ASP A 130 -2.98 -6.72 14.27
CA ASP A 130 -3.89 -6.23 13.20
C ASP A 130 -5.21 -7.01 13.03
N VAL A 131 -5.32 -8.23 13.57
CA VAL A 131 -6.49 -9.13 13.34
C VAL A 131 -7.69 -8.83 14.27
N GLY A 132 -7.59 -7.86 15.18
CA GLY A 132 -8.62 -7.57 16.19
C GLY A 132 -9.13 -6.14 16.24
N HIS A 133 -8.66 -5.25 15.37
CA HIS A 133 -9.09 -3.86 15.42
C HIS A 133 -10.37 -3.69 14.61
N ALA A 134 -11.45 -3.25 15.27
CA ALA A 134 -12.58 -2.68 14.56
C ALA A 134 -12.03 -1.65 13.57
N ALA A 135 -12.50 -1.67 12.32
CA ALA A 135 -12.03 -0.79 11.25
C ALA A 135 -11.79 0.60 11.84
N ILE A 136 -10.52 1.03 11.87
CA ILE A 136 -10.16 2.33 12.43
C ILE A 136 -11.01 3.34 11.67
N GLU A 137 -11.80 4.14 12.41
CA GLU A 137 -12.53 5.25 11.79
C GLU A 137 -11.49 6.10 11.09
N VAL A 138 -11.41 5.95 9.77
CA VAL A 138 -10.49 6.70 8.93
C VAL A 138 -10.81 8.16 9.24
N PRO A 139 -9.88 8.93 9.85
CA PRO A 139 -10.17 10.31 10.15
C PRO A 139 -10.65 10.94 8.86
N THR A 140 -11.84 11.53 8.88
CA THR A 140 -12.32 12.31 7.74
C THR A 140 -11.41 13.53 7.67
N HIS A 141 -10.28 13.38 6.96
CA HIS A 141 -9.28 14.42 6.83
C HIS A 141 -9.97 15.62 6.18
N THR A 142 -10.24 16.61 7.01
CA THR A 142 -10.94 17.82 6.59
C THR A 142 -10.02 18.52 5.61
N SER A 143 -10.55 18.79 4.41
CA SER A 143 -9.81 19.52 3.38
C SER A 143 -9.25 20.80 4.00
N PRO A 144 -7.96 21.12 3.79
CA PRO A 144 -7.37 22.38 4.26
C PRO A 144 -7.97 23.60 3.54
N PHE A 145 -8.73 23.36 2.47
CA PHE A 145 -9.25 24.38 1.57
C PHE A 145 -10.77 24.43 1.59
N SER A 146 -11.32 25.60 1.24
CA SER A 146 -12.72 25.67 0.80
C SER A 146 -12.87 24.97 -0.56
N PRO A 147 -14.08 24.54 -0.94
CA PRO A 147 -14.31 23.87 -2.23
C PRO A 147 -13.82 24.66 -3.45
N GLU A 148 -13.87 26.00 -3.38
CA GLU A 148 -13.41 26.88 -4.46
C GLU A 148 -11.89 26.85 -4.59
N ILE A 149 -11.17 26.91 -3.47
CA ILE A 149 -9.70 26.89 -3.45
C ILE A 149 -9.18 25.50 -3.77
N GLU A 150 -9.87 24.45 -3.32
CA GLU A 150 -9.55 23.07 -3.65
C GLU A 150 -9.58 22.84 -5.18
N TYR A 151 -10.58 23.40 -5.88
CA TYR A 151 -10.62 23.36 -7.33
C TYR A 151 -9.43 24.09 -7.97
N VAL A 152 -9.06 25.27 -7.47
CA VAL A 152 -7.89 26.02 -7.97
C VAL A 152 -6.60 25.22 -7.73
N PHE A 153 -6.44 24.63 -6.55
CA PHE A 153 -5.31 23.78 -6.20
C PHE A 153 -5.14 22.62 -7.19
N PHE A 154 -6.20 21.86 -7.47
CA PHE A 154 -6.11 20.72 -8.37
C PHE A 154 -5.82 21.13 -9.82
N ASN A 155 -6.39 22.23 -10.32
CA ASN A 155 -6.06 22.71 -11.67
C ASN A 155 -4.59 23.14 -11.76
N ALA A 156 -4.11 23.92 -10.78
CA ALA A 156 -2.73 24.35 -10.75
C ALA A 156 -1.76 23.17 -10.59
N LEU A 157 -2.14 22.14 -9.81
CA LEU A 157 -1.35 20.93 -9.67
C LEU A 157 -1.24 20.14 -10.98
N GLU A 158 -2.33 20.04 -11.75
CA GLU A 158 -2.30 19.34 -13.05
C GLU A 158 -1.44 20.11 -14.08
N ASP A 159 -1.44 21.44 -14.02
CA ASP A 159 -0.54 22.27 -14.82
C ASP A 159 0.93 22.04 -14.46
N LEU A 160 1.27 22.01 -13.16
CA LEU A 160 2.63 21.71 -12.68
C LEU A 160 3.11 20.32 -13.11
N LYS A 161 2.21 19.33 -13.01
CA LYS A 161 2.46 17.96 -13.46
C LYS A 161 2.72 17.90 -14.97
N THR A 162 1.94 18.63 -15.76
CA THR A 162 2.11 18.73 -17.23
C THR A 162 3.44 19.39 -17.60
N GLN A 163 3.85 20.41 -16.83
CA GLN A 163 5.11 21.12 -17.05
C GLN A 163 6.34 20.41 -16.48
N ALA A 164 6.15 19.30 -15.75
CA ALA A 164 7.21 18.56 -15.07
C ALA A 164 8.13 19.46 -14.20
N VAL A 165 7.55 20.48 -13.56
CA VAL A 165 8.29 21.41 -12.70
C VAL A 165 8.69 20.70 -11.41
N ILE A 166 9.99 20.68 -11.08
CA ILE A 166 10.48 20.12 -9.82
C ILE A 166 10.66 21.29 -8.84
N PRO A 167 9.91 21.35 -7.73
CA PRO A 167 10.10 22.40 -6.73
C PRO A 167 11.42 22.23 -5.98
N ASP A 168 12.06 23.37 -5.67
CA ASP A 168 13.24 23.42 -4.81
C ASP A 168 12.87 23.23 -3.33
N GLY A 169 13.80 22.73 -2.52
CA GLY A 169 13.64 22.56 -1.07
C GLY A 169 13.17 21.17 -0.64
N TYR A 170 12.93 20.25 -1.58
CA TYR A 170 12.37 18.93 -1.31
C TYR A 170 13.34 17.78 -1.55
N GLY A 171 14.62 18.04 -1.83
CA GLY A 171 15.62 16.99 -2.07
C GLY A 171 15.38 16.20 -3.36
N LEU A 172 14.82 16.86 -4.38
CA LEU A 172 14.52 16.27 -5.70
C LEU A 172 15.19 17.05 -6.83
N ALA A 173 15.51 18.32 -6.64
CA ALA A 173 16.18 19.08 -7.69
C ALA A 173 17.59 18.50 -7.94
N PRO A 174 18.07 18.46 -9.19
CA PRO A 174 19.42 17.98 -9.51
C PRO A 174 20.53 18.63 -8.68
N GLU A 175 20.33 19.90 -8.34
CA GLU A 175 21.20 20.73 -7.51
C GLU A 175 21.25 20.21 -6.06
N GLU A 176 20.12 19.78 -5.50
CA GLU A 176 20.01 19.28 -4.12
C GLU A 176 20.59 17.88 -3.96
N LEU A 177 20.47 17.07 -5.02
CA LEU A 177 21.03 15.72 -5.06
C LEU A 177 22.57 15.72 -5.10
N ASN A 178 23.23 16.87 -5.29
CA ASN A 178 24.69 16.99 -5.35
C ASN A 178 25.34 16.01 -6.36
N GLY A 179 24.65 15.73 -7.46
CA GLY A 179 25.09 14.76 -8.48
C GLY A 179 24.91 13.28 -8.10
N ALA A 180 24.30 12.96 -6.96
CA ALA A 180 23.90 11.60 -6.62
C ALA A 180 22.59 11.22 -7.35
N PRO A 181 22.43 9.96 -7.78
CA PRO A 181 21.14 9.49 -8.30
C PRO A 181 20.11 9.40 -7.18
N TYR A 182 18.84 9.57 -7.51
CA TYR A 182 17.75 9.36 -6.56
C TYR A 182 17.79 7.92 -6.01
N PRO A 183 17.60 7.72 -4.68
CA PRO A 183 17.72 6.40 -4.07
C PRO A 183 16.71 5.40 -4.62
N SER A 184 17.21 4.27 -5.12
CA SER A 184 16.39 3.14 -5.59
C SER A 184 16.07 2.12 -4.49
N ARG A 185 16.54 2.34 -3.26
CA ARG A 185 16.29 1.46 -2.11
C ARG A 185 15.91 2.25 -0.88
N GLU A 186 14.98 1.74 -0.10
CA GLU A 186 14.64 2.28 1.22
C GLU A 186 14.68 1.16 2.26
N SER A 187 15.08 1.49 3.49
CA SER A 187 15.06 0.55 4.61
C SER A 187 13.85 0.81 5.49
N ILE A 188 13.02 -0.22 5.69
CA ILE A 188 11.90 -0.18 6.63
C ILE A 188 12.17 -1.13 7.80
N HIS A 189 11.65 -0.76 8.97
CA HIS A 189 11.69 -1.60 10.17
C HIS A 189 10.51 -2.57 10.17
N LEU A 190 10.78 -3.87 10.31
CA LEU A 190 9.77 -4.93 10.42
C LEU A 190 9.76 -5.51 11.85
N GLY A 191 8.55 -5.72 12.38
CA GLY A 191 8.28 -6.38 13.65
C GLY A 191 8.81 -5.68 14.89
N ARG A 192 8.51 -6.26 16.06
CA ARG A 192 8.98 -5.76 17.38
C ARG A 192 10.49 -5.90 17.56
N GLY A 193 11.14 -6.77 16.80
CA GLY A 193 12.59 -7.01 16.84
C GLY A 193 13.46 -5.99 16.08
N GLY A 194 12.87 -5.00 15.41
CA GLY A 194 13.61 -3.94 14.72
C GLY A 194 14.42 -4.39 13.50
N LYS A 195 14.08 -5.55 12.91
CA LYS A 195 14.76 -6.11 11.74
C LYS A 195 14.57 -5.17 10.55
N LYS A 196 15.66 -4.65 9.99
CA LYS A 196 15.63 -3.78 8.82
C LYS A 196 15.60 -4.62 7.56
N ILE A 197 14.59 -4.40 6.72
CA ILE A 197 14.58 -4.95 5.35
C ILE A 197 14.81 -3.81 4.36
N SER A 198 15.55 -4.10 3.29
CA SER A 198 15.71 -3.18 2.19
C SER A 198 14.70 -3.51 1.10
N ILE A 199 13.83 -2.56 0.80
CA ILE A 199 12.87 -2.63 -0.29
C ILE A 199 13.42 -1.88 -1.49
N ILE A 200 13.35 -2.49 -2.67
CA ILE A 200 13.71 -1.86 -3.93
C ILE A 200 12.50 -1.05 -4.40
N LEU A 201 12.73 0.23 -4.70
CA LEU A 201 11.74 1.15 -5.23
C LEU A 201 12.20 1.57 -6.63
N PRO A 202 11.65 0.94 -7.70
CA PRO A 202 11.97 1.28 -9.08
C PRO A 202 11.78 2.77 -9.37
N LEU A 203 12.77 3.37 -10.02
CA LEU A 203 12.75 4.81 -10.29
C LEU A 203 11.58 5.18 -11.19
N GLU A 204 11.23 4.34 -12.16
CA GLU A 204 10.19 4.64 -13.15
C GLU A 204 8.81 4.83 -12.50
N VAL A 205 8.58 4.15 -11.37
CA VAL A 205 7.30 4.18 -10.65
C VAL A 205 7.32 5.22 -9.53
N TRP A 206 8.38 5.21 -8.70
CA TRP A 206 8.37 5.96 -7.44
C TRP A 206 8.95 7.37 -7.54
N TRP A 207 9.77 7.66 -8.56
CA TRP A 207 10.27 9.01 -8.78
C TRP A 207 9.15 9.98 -9.20
N PRO A 208 8.30 9.67 -10.20
CA PRO A 208 7.18 10.54 -10.56
C PRO A 208 6.24 10.80 -9.38
N ARG A 209 5.98 9.77 -8.56
CA ARG A 209 5.17 9.90 -7.33
C ARG A 209 5.83 10.84 -6.31
N ALA A 210 7.16 10.78 -6.14
CA ALA A 210 7.88 11.69 -5.25
C ALA A 210 7.85 13.16 -5.75
N VAL A 211 8.00 13.36 -7.06
CA VAL A 211 7.86 14.69 -7.68
C VAL A 211 6.45 15.24 -7.48
N LEU A 212 5.42 14.42 -7.71
CA LEU A 212 4.03 14.82 -7.49
C LEU A 212 3.76 15.22 -6.03
N TRP A 213 4.34 14.49 -5.07
CA TRP A 213 4.28 14.86 -3.65
C TRP A 213 4.87 16.25 -3.41
N ALA A 214 6.09 16.50 -3.90
CA ALA A 214 6.75 17.80 -3.72
C ALA A 214 5.98 18.94 -4.38
N GLN A 215 5.46 18.74 -5.59
CA GLN A 215 4.60 19.70 -6.28
C GLN A 215 3.35 20.03 -5.47
N GLY A 216 2.66 19.01 -4.96
CA GLY A 216 1.47 19.17 -4.13
C GLY A 216 1.77 19.91 -2.83
N LEU A 217 2.85 19.54 -2.14
CA LEU A 217 3.22 20.13 -0.85
C LEU A 217 3.65 21.59 -0.99
N ASP A 218 4.45 21.90 -2.02
CA ASP A 218 4.88 23.27 -2.33
C ASP A 218 3.70 24.18 -2.69
N LEU A 219 2.82 23.71 -3.58
CA LEU A 219 1.63 24.45 -3.95
C LEU A 219 0.69 24.65 -2.76
N MET A 220 0.45 23.59 -1.97
CA MET A 220 -0.40 23.66 -0.78
C MET A 220 0.15 24.68 0.22
N THR A 221 1.46 24.65 0.47
CA THR A 221 2.12 25.59 1.39
C THR A 221 1.98 27.03 0.92
N ARG A 222 2.18 27.30 -0.38
CA ARG A 222 2.02 28.65 -0.94
C ARG A 222 0.59 29.18 -0.82
N ILE A 223 -0.39 28.35 -1.17
CA ILE A 223 -1.80 28.74 -1.09
C ILE A 223 -2.21 29.00 0.37
N LEU A 224 -1.80 28.16 1.32
CA LEU A 224 -2.10 28.37 2.73
C LEU A 224 -1.50 29.67 3.27
N VAL A 225 -0.25 29.97 2.92
CA VAL A 225 0.39 31.25 3.32
C VAL A 225 -0.37 32.45 2.74
N GLU A 226 -0.88 32.35 1.51
CA GLU A 226 -1.63 33.43 0.87
C GLU A 226 -3.03 33.64 1.47
N ILE A 227 -3.68 32.58 1.97
CA ILE A 227 -4.96 32.65 2.67
C ILE A 227 -4.81 33.25 4.07
N ASP A 228 -3.71 32.93 4.75
CA ASP A 228 -3.43 33.41 6.12
C ASP A 228 -2.88 34.86 6.17
N SER A 229 -2.55 35.46 5.01
CA SER A 229 -2.00 36.81 4.87
C SER A 229 -3.07 37.89 4.71
#